data_AF-A0A3P6WI12-F1
#
_entry.id   AF-A0A3P6WI12-F1
#
_cell.length_a   1.000
_cell.length_b   1.000
_cell.length_c   1.000
_cell.angle_alpha   90.00
_cell.angle_beta   90.00
_cell.angle_gamma   90.00
#
_symmetry.space_group_name_H-M   'P 1'
#
loop_
_entity.id
_entity.type
_entity.pdbx_description
1 polymer ?
#
loop_
_entity_poly.entity_id
_entity_poly.type
_entity_poly.pdbx_seq_one_letter_code
_entity_poly.pdbx_strand_id
1 'polypeptide(L)'
;MFRRIQAKYQEMSTTVKKMITHMNAITVLEQSLSSQLTVAAQHQPELTNEFAQNAELQRVVAVSTNSYIGGLELFCDGLDTFCKKTIPDTLTTIRQLEHARLVYDAHRNDLARLEAKASGKVISTTNSTTQPASTETPAEDSVANPASTSSAATATPQLELNVQQMRQKFAAQKEIYLALKKDTDVKMKLLHENRTRVMRKHLNSVQAATLSYYANGFSALNEALKALMEQQHITPSDLQNRQEISFLEIESPSPYTKAPQTPNQYSSAQQQKSTHFALTENGLEDSGNDDCERDVFQD
;
A
#
# COMPACT_ATOMS: atom_id res chain seq x y z
N MET A 1 -11.69 -7.91 0.45
CA MET A 1 -11.23 -6.59 -0.07
C MET A 1 -10.34 -5.82 0.91
N PHE A 2 -10.83 -5.43 2.11
CA PHE A 2 -10.09 -4.57 3.05
C PHE A 2 -8.75 -5.14 3.55
N ARG A 3 -8.64 -6.46 3.76
CA ARG A 3 -7.36 -7.09 4.11
C ARG A 3 -6.28 -6.93 3.02
N ARG A 4 -6.68 -6.97 1.73
CA ARG A 4 -5.74 -6.73 0.62
C ARG A 4 -5.28 -5.27 0.59
N ILE A 5 -6.21 -4.33 0.82
CA ILE A 5 -5.90 -2.89 0.92
C ILE A 5 -4.98 -2.62 2.11
N GLN A 6 -5.27 -3.21 3.26
CA GLN A 6 -4.44 -3.15 4.47
C GLN A 6 -3.01 -3.60 4.18
N ALA A 7 -2.83 -4.76 3.54
CA ALA A 7 -1.51 -5.28 3.19
C ALA A 7 -0.74 -4.32 2.27
N LYS A 8 -1.39 -3.79 1.23
CA LYS A 8 -0.77 -2.80 0.32
C LYS A 8 -0.33 -1.52 1.05
N TYR A 9 -1.14 -1.03 1.98
CA TYR A 9 -0.78 0.16 2.75
C TYR A 9 0.32 -0.11 3.78
N GLN A 10 0.37 -1.31 4.35
CA GLN A 10 1.48 -1.72 5.23
C GLN A 10 2.79 -1.87 4.46
N GLU A 11 2.75 -2.40 3.25
CA GLU A 11 3.91 -2.47 2.35
C GLU A 11 4.42 -1.05 2.02
N MET A 12 3.53 -0.15 1.62
CA MET A 12 3.87 1.25 1.38
C MET A 12 4.46 1.94 2.61
N SER A 13 3.86 1.75 3.79
CA SER A 13 4.40 2.25 5.06
C SER A 13 5.80 1.71 5.33
N THR A 14 6.05 0.43 5.03
CA THR A 14 7.37 -0.20 5.20
C THR A 14 8.41 0.45 4.30
N THR A 15 8.06 0.70 3.03
CA THR A 15 8.95 1.38 2.08
C THR A 15 9.27 2.80 2.54
N VAL A 16 8.26 3.58 2.94
CA VAL A 16 8.48 4.96 3.41
C VAL A 16 9.30 5.00 4.71
N LYS A 17 9.11 4.04 5.63
CA LYS A 17 9.95 3.92 6.83
C LYS A 17 11.42 3.68 6.49
N LYS A 18 11.71 2.85 5.47
CA LYS A 18 13.09 2.69 4.97
C LYS A 18 13.63 4.00 4.38
N MET A 19 12.83 4.73 3.62
CA MET A 19 13.21 6.05 3.10
C MET A 19 13.54 7.02 4.24
N ILE A 20 12.72 7.07 5.29
CA ILE A 20 12.98 7.88 6.49
C ILE A 20 14.32 7.52 7.12
N THR A 21 14.63 6.23 7.28
CA THR A 21 15.93 5.79 7.80
C THR A 21 17.09 6.28 6.94
N HIS A 22 16.99 6.17 5.62
CA HIS A 22 18.04 6.63 4.71
C HIS A 22 18.18 8.16 4.72
N MET A 23 17.06 8.89 4.73
CA MET A 23 17.06 10.35 4.79
C MET A 23 17.67 10.86 6.09
N ASN A 24 17.39 10.22 7.23
CA ASN A 24 18.07 10.55 8.49
C ASN A 24 19.59 10.35 8.40
N ALA A 25 20.06 9.27 7.77
CA ALA A 25 21.49 9.05 7.56
C ALA A 25 22.11 10.12 6.65
N ILE A 26 21.40 10.51 5.59
CA ILE A 26 21.81 11.60 4.69
C ILE A 26 21.91 12.92 5.46
N THR A 27 20.90 13.29 6.26
CA THR A 27 20.93 14.50 7.08
C THR A 27 22.17 14.56 7.98
N VAL A 28 22.55 13.45 8.62
CA VAL A 28 23.75 13.38 9.47
C VAL A 28 25.02 13.61 8.66
N LEU A 29 25.10 13.04 7.45
CA LEU A 29 26.25 13.23 6.55
C LEU A 29 26.33 14.67 6.04
N GLU A 30 25.21 15.28 5.67
CA GLU A 30 25.12 16.69 5.24
C GLU A 30 25.63 17.63 6.35
N GLN A 31 25.20 17.41 7.61
CA GLN A 31 25.68 18.17 8.76
C GLN A 31 27.18 17.95 9.03
N SER A 32 27.66 16.70 8.93
CA SER A 32 29.07 16.38 9.11
C SER A 32 29.94 17.06 8.05
N LEU A 33 29.52 17.00 6.78
CA LEU A 33 30.23 17.65 5.68
C LEU A 33 30.26 19.17 5.84
N SER A 34 29.13 19.78 6.23
CA SER A 34 29.06 21.23 6.54
C SER A 34 30.09 21.63 7.60
N SER A 35 30.21 20.84 8.67
CA SER A 35 31.20 21.07 9.72
C SER A 35 32.64 20.94 9.20
N GLN A 36 32.95 19.90 8.43
CA GLN A 36 34.29 19.69 7.84
C GLN A 36 34.70 20.84 6.92
N LEU A 37 33.77 21.32 6.08
CA LEU A 37 33.99 22.46 5.18
C LEU A 37 34.23 23.74 5.99
N THR A 38 33.48 23.96 7.06
CA THR A 38 33.66 25.12 7.96
C THR A 38 35.05 25.12 8.60
N VAL A 39 35.54 23.95 9.04
CA VAL A 39 36.89 23.80 9.59
C VAL A 39 37.95 24.04 8.52
N ALA A 40 37.76 23.50 7.30
CA ALA A 40 38.69 23.72 6.20
C ALA A 40 38.83 25.21 5.85
N ALA A 41 37.73 25.97 5.87
CA ALA A 41 37.71 27.40 5.62
C ALA A 41 38.62 28.20 6.58
N GLN A 42 38.81 27.72 7.82
CA GLN A 42 39.66 28.36 8.82
C GLN A 42 41.16 28.08 8.62
N HIS A 43 41.48 26.95 7.98
CA HIS A 43 42.87 26.50 7.80
C HIS A 43 43.43 26.84 6.41
N GLN A 44 42.56 27.21 5.46
CA GLN A 44 42.93 27.51 4.08
C GLN A 44 42.39 28.90 3.70
N PRO A 45 43.07 29.98 4.13
CA PRO A 45 42.59 31.36 3.96
C PRO A 45 42.40 31.77 2.49
N GLU A 46 43.11 31.11 1.57
CA GLU A 46 42.97 31.34 0.13
C GLU A 46 41.66 30.80 -0.46
N LEU A 47 40.98 29.90 0.27
CA LEU A 47 39.76 29.20 -0.17
C LEU A 47 38.59 29.37 0.82
N THR A 48 38.73 30.28 1.80
CA THR A 48 37.75 30.44 2.89
C THR A 48 36.34 30.64 2.38
N ASN A 49 36.18 31.41 1.31
CA ASN A 49 34.89 31.78 0.77
C ASN A 49 34.19 30.59 0.07
N GLU A 50 34.93 29.81 -0.72
CA GLU A 50 34.44 28.60 -1.39
C GLU A 50 34.01 27.54 -0.37
N PHE A 51 34.84 27.32 0.67
CA PHE A 51 34.49 26.40 1.74
C PHE A 51 33.27 26.86 2.54
N ALA A 52 33.19 28.15 2.88
CA ALA A 52 32.07 28.71 3.63
C ALA A 52 30.75 28.58 2.87
N GLN A 53 30.76 28.84 1.56
CA GLN A 53 29.56 28.68 0.71
C GLN A 53 29.09 27.23 0.63
N ASN A 54 30.02 26.30 0.39
CA ASN A 54 29.67 24.87 0.37
C ASN A 54 29.17 24.38 1.74
N ALA A 55 29.74 24.89 2.84
CA ALA A 55 29.28 24.57 4.18
C ALA A 55 27.83 25.03 4.41
N GLU A 56 27.49 26.24 3.98
CA GLU A 56 26.14 26.80 4.11
C GLU A 56 25.14 26.04 3.23
N LEU A 57 25.50 25.71 1.99
CA LEU A 57 24.66 24.88 1.11
C LEU A 57 24.29 23.56 1.78
N GLN A 58 25.27 22.84 2.35
CA GLN A 58 25.01 21.58 3.05
C GLN A 58 24.11 21.77 4.28
N ARG A 59 24.26 22.89 5.00
CA ARG A 59 23.39 23.21 6.14
C ARG A 59 21.93 23.41 5.71
N VAL A 60 21.71 24.12 4.60
CA VAL A 60 20.35 24.36 4.09
C VAL A 60 19.72 23.07 3.56
N VAL A 61 20.48 22.23 2.86
CA VAL A 61 19.98 20.91 2.43
C VAL A 61 19.59 20.07 3.64
N ALA A 62 20.42 20.01 4.69
CA ALA A 62 20.09 19.27 5.91
C ALA A 62 18.80 19.73 6.59
N VAL A 63 18.53 21.05 6.65
CA VAL A 63 17.27 21.58 7.18
C VAL A 63 16.08 21.17 6.30
N SER A 64 16.26 21.21 4.98
CA SER A 64 15.22 20.81 4.02
C SER A 64 14.91 19.31 4.12
N THR A 65 15.94 18.47 4.25
CA THR A 65 15.82 17.01 4.44
C THR A 65 15.05 16.70 5.72
N ASN A 66 15.33 17.41 6.83
CA ASN A 66 14.56 17.27 8.07
C ASN A 66 13.07 17.59 7.91
N SER A 67 12.73 18.68 7.20
CA SER A 67 11.33 19.01 6.93
C SER A 67 10.65 17.94 6.08
N TYR A 68 11.38 17.33 5.13
CA TYR A 68 10.85 16.26 4.30
C TYR A 68 10.58 14.98 5.11
N ILE A 69 11.52 14.60 5.99
CA ILE A 69 11.38 13.48 6.92
C ILE A 69 10.09 13.61 7.74
N GLY A 70 9.83 14.79 8.33
CA GLY A 70 8.61 15.01 9.11
C GLY A 70 7.32 14.82 8.30
N GLY A 71 7.33 15.17 7.01
CA GLY A 71 6.21 14.90 6.11
C GLY A 71 5.99 13.41 5.83
N LEU A 72 7.08 12.65 5.69
CA LEU A 72 7.04 11.18 5.51
C LEU A 72 6.60 10.46 6.79
N GLU A 73 7.00 10.96 7.97
CA GLU A 73 6.57 10.44 9.27
C GLU A 73 5.05 10.62 9.47
N LEU A 74 4.52 11.82 9.18
CA LEU A 74 3.09 12.09 9.26
C LEU A 74 2.27 11.17 8.33
N PHE A 75 2.82 10.83 7.16
CA PHE A 75 2.23 9.85 6.26
C PHE A 75 2.19 8.45 6.88
N CYS A 76 3.32 8.00 7.44
CA CYS A 76 3.43 6.69 8.08
C CYS A 76 2.47 6.55 9.27
N ASP A 77 2.35 7.58 10.12
CA ASP A 77 1.46 7.58 11.28
C ASP A 77 -0.02 7.50 10.89
N GLY A 78 -0.38 8.17 9.79
CA GLY A 78 -1.71 8.08 9.19
C GLY A 78 -2.05 6.66 8.73
N LEU A 79 -1.13 6.03 7.98
CA LEU A 79 -1.28 4.65 7.54
C LEU A 79 -1.31 3.66 8.71
N ASP A 80 -0.43 3.84 9.70
CA ASP A 80 -0.38 2.98 10.87
C ASP A 80 -1.67 3.06 11.67
N THR A 81 -2.24 4.25 11.86
CA THR A 81 -3.55 4.41 12.52
C THR A 81 -4.65 3.70 11.75
N PHE A 82 -4.74 3.91 10.44
CA PHE A 82 -5.75 3.26 9.60
C PHE A 82 -5.61 1.73 9.61
N CYS A 83 -4.40 1.22 9.41
CA CYS A 83 -4.13 -0.22 9.30
C CYS A 83 -4.15 -0.95 10.64
N LYS A 84 -3.70 -0.33 11.74
CA LYS A 84 -3.56 -0.98 13.05
C LYS A 84 -4.74 -0.73 13.99
N LYS A 85 -5.55 0.31 13.75
CA LYS A 85 -6.71 0.64 14.59
C LYS A 85 -8.02 0.53 13.81
N THR A 86 -8.17 1.28 12.73
CA THR A 86 -9.45 1.42 12.02
C THR A 86 -9.90 0.13 11.34
N ILE A 87 -9.01 -0.55 10.60
CA ILE A 87 -9.36 -1.81 9.94
C ILE A 87 -9.65 -2.92 10.97
N PRO A 88 -8.82 -3.16 12.01
CA PRO A 88 -9.12 -4.16 13.04
C PRO A 88 -10.44 -3.95 13.79
N ASP A 89 -10.84 -2.71 14.06
CA ASP A 89 -12.16 -2.41 14.65
C ASP A 89 -13.29 -2.92 13.75
N THR A 90 -13.24 -2.60 12.46
CA THR A 90 -14.27 -3.03 11.51
C THR A 90 -14.28 -4.55 11.34
N LEU A 91 -13.09 -5.19 11.28
CA LEU A 91 -12.99 -6.64 11.22
C LEU A 91 -13.56 -7.33 12.47
N THR A 92 -13.46 -6.69 13.64
CA THR A 92 -14.08 -7.22 14.87
C THR A 92 -15.60 -7.21 14.77
N THR A 93 -16.20 -6.16 14.24
CA THR A 93 -17.65 -6.11 14.00
C THR A 93 -18.10 -7.14 12.96
N ILE A 94 -17.32 -7.35 11.89
CA ILE A 94 -17.61 -8.42 10.91
C ILE A 94 -17.60 -9.80 11.57
N ARG A 95 -16.62 -10.10 12.44
CA ARG A 95 -16.58 -11.38 13.18
C ARG A 95 -17.80 -11.55 14.09
N GLN A 96 -18.26 -10.48 14.73
CA GLN A 96 -19.47 -10.52 15.56
C GLN A 96 -20.71 -10.82 14.72
N LEU A 97 -20.82 -10.22 13.53
CA LEU A 97 -21.88 -10.53 12.58
C LEU A 97 -21.83 -11.99 12.11
N GLU A 98 -20.65 -12.49 11.76
CA GLU A 98 -20.44 -13.89 11.35
C GLU A 98 -20.87 -14.86 12.46
N HIS A 99 -20.47 -14.58 13.71
CA HIS A 99 -20.89 -15.36 14.86
C HIS A 99 -22.43 -15.32 15.05
N ALA A 100 -23.04 -14.13 14.98
CA ALA A 100 -24.49 -13.98 15.12
C ALA A 100 -25.27 -14.72 14.01
N ARG A 101 -24.73 -14.74 12.78
CA ARG A 101 -25.27 -15.50 11.64
C ARG A 101 -25.23 -17.00 11.91
N LEU A 102 -24.09 -17.53 12.36
CA LEU A 102 -23.96 -18.96 12.68
C LEU A 102 -24.94 -19.40 13.77
N VAL A 103 -25.09 -18.61 14.83
CA VAL A 103 -26.05 -18.90 15.92
C VAL A 103 -27.50 -18.81 15.41
N TYR A 104 -27.80 -17.83 14.55
CA TYR A 104 -29.11 -17.71 13.90
C TYR A 104 -29.46 -18.94 13.06
N ASP A 105 -28.54 -19.38 12.21
CA ASP A 105 -28.73 -20.55 11.34
C ASP A 105 -28.87 -21.85 12.15
N ALA A 106 -28.11 -21.99 13.25
CA ALA A 106 -28.27 -23.10 14.18
C ALA A 106 -29.68 -23.14 14.81
N HIS A 107 -30.16 -22.02 15.35
CA HIS A 107 -31.52 -21.95 15.91
C HIS A 107 -32.61 -22.16 14.86
N ARG A 108 -32.42 -21.69 13.62
CA ARG A 108 -33.34 -21.93 12.51
C ARG A 108 -33.47 -23.43 12.22
N ASN A 109 -32.35 -24.13 12.13
CA ASN A 109 -32.31 -25.56 11.86
C ASN A 109 -32.88 -26.38 13.02
N ASP A 110 -32.56 -26.04 14.28
CA ASP A 110 -33.11 -26.73 15.44
C ASP A 110 -34.63 -26.55 15.57
N LEU A 111 -35.14 -25.34 15.27
CA LEU A 111 -36.59 -25.08 15.24
C LEU A 111 -37.26 -25.92 14.15
N ALA A 112 -36.74 -25.89 12.92
CA ALA A 112 -37.29 -26.69 11.82
C ALA A 112 -37.30 -28.20 12.14
N ARG A 113 -36.26 -28.70 12.82
CA ARG A 113 -36.18 -30.10 13.25
C ARG A 113 -37.23 -30.44 14.31
N LEU A 114 -37.49 -29.55 15.27
CA LEU A 114 -38.50 -29.77 16.30
C LEU A 114 -39.93 -29.66 15.75
N GLU A 115 -40.18 -28.74 14.84
CA GLU A 115 -41.46 -28.62 14.13
C GLU A 115 -41.75 -29.84 13.25
N ALA A 116 -40.74 -30.38 12.56
CA ALA A 116 -40.88 -31.61 11.79
C ALA A 116 -41.23 -32.82 12.67
N LYS A 117 -40.58 -32.92 13.85
CA LYS A 117 -40.90 -33.94 14.87
C LYS A 117 -42.32 -33.78 15.42
N ALA A 118 -42.76 -32.54 15.68
CA ALA A 118 -44.12 -32.25 16.15
C ALA A 118 -45.18 -32.53 15.08
N SER A 119 -44.85 -32.36 13.80
CA SER A 119 -45.76 -32.58 12.67
C SER A 119 -45.74 -34.01 12.11
N GLY A 120 -44.97 -34.94 12.70
CA GLY A 120 -44.86 -36.33 12.24
C GLY A 120 -44.16 -36.51 10.88
N LYS A 121 -43.47 -35.49 10.37
CA LYS A 121 -42.84 -35.51 9.04
C LYS A 121 -41.40 -36.01 9.15
N VAL A 122 -41.18 -37.28 8.80
CA VAL A 122 -39.83 -37.86 8.67
C VAL A 122 -39.11 -37.16 7.51
N ILE A 123 -38.11 -36.35 7.81
CA ILE A 123 -37.19 -35.78 6.82
C ILE A 123 -36.08 -36.81 6.61
N SER A 124 -36.13 -37.52 5.50
CA SER A 124 -35.04 -38.37 5.03
C SER A 124 -33.84 -37.50 4.67
N THR A 125 -32.79 -37.57 5.47
CA THR A 125 -31.49 -36.96 5.20
C THR A 125 -30.84 -37.62 3.98
N THR A 126 -30.86 -36.97 2.82
CA THR A 126 -29.96 -37.31 1.72
C THR A 126 -28.63 -36.61 1.94
N ASN A 127 -27.64 -37.34 2.45
CA ASN A 127 -26.25 -36.91 2.47
C ASN A 127 -25.64 -37.11 1.08
N SER A 128 -25.28 -36.04 0.40
CA SER A 128 -24.28 -36.05 -0.66
C SER A 128 -22.91 -35.75 -0.06
N THR A 129 -22.11 -36.79 0.14
CA THR A 129 -20.65 -36.69 0.24
C THR A 129 -20.04 -37.93 -0.42
N THR A 130 -19.55 -37.71 -1.63
CA THR A 130 -18.48 -38.43 -2.35
C THR A 130 -17.40 -38.87 -1.34
N GLN A 131 -16.96 -40.12 -1.19
CA GLN A 131 -16.21 -41.01 -2.11
C GLN A 131 -15.73 -42.27 -1.32
N PRO A 132 -14.96 -43.23 -1.88
CA PRO A 132 -15.33 -44.37 -2.72
C PRO A 132 -15.20 -45.77 -2.04
N ALA A 133 -15.82 -46.76 -2.70
CA ALA A 133 -15.40 -48.16 -2.86
C ALA A 133 -14.88 -48.99 -1.67
N SER A 134 -15.65 -50.04 -1.31
CA SER A 134 -15.16 -51.40 -1.09
C SER A 134 -16.30 -52.41 -1.25
N THR A 135 -15.94 -53.54 -1.85
CA THR A 135 -16.75 -54.59 -2.47
C THR A 135 -17.08 -55.72 -1.48
N GLU A 136 -18.08 -56.55 -1.85
CA GLU A 136 -18.40 -57.92 -1.34
C GLU A 136 -19.24 -57.99 -0.03
N THR A 137 -20.26 -58.82 0.17
CA THR A 137 -20.90 -59.97 -0.55
C THR A 137 -22.31 -60.19 0.09
N PRO A 138 -23.22 -61.00 -0.51
CA PRO A 138 -24.63 -61.13 -0.11
C PRO A 138 -24.98 -62.45 0.61
N ALA A 139 -25.96 -62.41 1.52
CA ALA A 139 -26.82 -63.51 2.00
C ALA A 139 -27.74 -62.93 3.10
N GLU A 140 -28.98 -63.32 3.38
CA GLU A 140 -29.97 -64.28 2.87
C GLU A 140 -31.29 -63.93 3.60
N ASP A 141 -32.41 -64.27 2.95
CA ASP A 141 -33.76 -64.60 3.47
C ASP A 141 -34.20 -64.20 4.90
N SER A 142 -35.37 -63.54 4.99
CA SER A 142 -36.49 -64.04 5.80
C SER A 142 -37.79 -63.24 5.59
N VAL A 143 -38.88 -64.00 5.64
CA VAL A 143 -40.26 -63.75 5.21
C VAL A 143 -41.15 -63.13 6.32
N ALA A 144 -42.19 -62.42 5.86
CA ALA A 144 -43.52 -62.21 6.47
C ALA A 144 -43.79 -61.11 7.52
N ASN A 145 -44.42 -60.03 7.00
CA ASN A 145 -45.82 -59.59 7.22
C ASN A 145 -46.24 -59.00 8.60
N PRO A 146 -47.45 -58.38 8.72
CA PRO A 146 -47.56 -56.93 8.87
C PRO A 146 -48.37 -56.53 10.11
N ALA A 147 -48.06 -55.39 10.73
CA ALA A 147 -48.98 -54.76 11.66
C ALA A 147 -48.84 -53.25 11.60
N SER A 148 -49.77 -52.66 10.86
CA SER A 148 -50.23 -51.30 11.01
C SER A 148 -50.52 -50.97 12.47
N THR A 149 -49.75 -50.04 13.02
CA THR A 149 -50.23 -49.20 14.12
C THR A 149 -49.93 -47.76 13.74
N SER A 150 -50.90 -47.14 13.06
CA SER A 150 -51.06 -45.70 13.01
C SER A 150 -51.29 -45.20 14.43
N SER A 151 -50.22 -44.86 15.16
CA SER A 151 -50.36 -44.02 16.35
C SER A 151 -50.54 -42.58 15.87
N ALA A 152 -51.79 -42.12 15.94
CA ALA A 152 -52.12 -40.72 15.84
C ALA A 152 -51.26 -39.93 16.82
N ALA A 153 -50.62 -38.89 16.29
CA ALA A 153 -49.73 -37.99 16.99
C ALA A 153 -50.48 -37.22 18.09
N THR A 154 -50.39 -37.68 19.33
CA THR A 154 -50.54 -36.79 20.47
C THR A 154 -49.18 -36.14 20.67
N ALA A 155 -49.00 -34.91 20.18
CA ALA A 155 -47.82 -34.11 20.53
C ALA A 155 -47.74 -34.10 22.07
N THR A 156 -46.65 -34.63 22.63
CA THR A 156 -46.46 -34.60 24.08
C THR A 156 -46.43 -33.12 24.52
N PRO A 157 -47.11 -32.72 25.61
CA PRO A 157 -47.13 -31.32 26.08
C PRO A 157 -45.71 -30.73 26.25
N GLN A 158 -44.74 -31.59 26.56
CA GLN A 158 -43.32 -31.27 26.63
C GLN A 158 -42.72 -30.82 25.29
N LEU A 159 -43.10 -31.46 24.18
CA LEU A 159 -42.60 -31.14 22.85
C LEU A 159 -43.12 -29.79 22.36
N GLU A 160 -44.39 -29.48 22.61
CA GLU A 160 -44.97 -28.16 22.30
C GLU A 160 -44.30 -27.04 23.08
N LEU A 161 -44.04 -27.23 24.38
CA LEU A 161 -43.30 -26.27 25.20
C LEU A 161 -41.87 -26.05 24.66
N ASN A 162 -41.18 -27.13 24.27
CA ASN A 162 -39.83 -27.05 23.69
C ASN A 162 -39.83 -26.31 22.35
N VAL A 163 -40.83 -26.54 21.50
CA VAL A 163 -41.01 -25.81 20.23
C VAL A 163 -41.22 -24.31 20.52
N GLN A 164 -42.09 -23.97 21.48
CA GLN A 164 -42.36 -22.58 21.83
C GLN A 164 -41.12 -21.86 22.37
N GLN A 165 -40.35 -22.51 23.26
CA GLN A 165 -39.08 -21.97 23.75
C GLN A 165 -38.06 -21.76 22.62
N MET A 166 -37.99 -22.69 21.66
CA MET A 166 -37.10 -22.56 20.51
C MET A 166 -37.54 -21.48 19.53
N ARG A 167 -38.85 -21.25 19.35
CA ARG A 167 -39.38 -20.09 18.60
C ARG A 167 -38.92 -18.78 19.21
N GLN A 168 -38.98 -18.64 20.54
CA GLN A 168 -38.52 -17.44 21.24
C GLN A 168 -37.02 -17.21 21.05
N LYS A 169 -36.19 -18.26 21.22
CA LYS A 169 -34.73 -18.17 20.98
C LYS A 169 -34.40 -17.78 19.55
N PHE A 170 -35.09 -18.40 18.57
CA PHE A 170 -34.93 -18.06 17.16
C PHE A 170 -35.30 -16.60 16.88
N ALA A 171 -36.42 -16.12 17.40
CA ALA A 171 -36.86 -14.74 17.22
C ALA A 171 -35.86 -13.73 17.81
N ALA A 172 -35.37 -13.98 19.03
CA ALA A 172 -34.37 -13.14 19.67
C ALA A 172 -33.05 -13.11 18.88
N GLN A 173 -32.56 -14.28 18.44
CA GLN A 173 -31.31 -14.34 17.67
C GLN A 173 -31.46 -13.71 16.28
N LYS A 174 -32.64 -13.82 15.66
CA LYS A 174 -32.96 -13.15 14.39
C LYS A 174 -32.85 -11.64 14.54
N GLU A 175 -33.38 -11.07 15.62
CA GLU A 175 -33.28 -9.63 15.89
C GLU A 175 -31.82 -9.18 16.06
N ILE A 176 -31.04 -9.90 16.87
CA ILE A 176 -29.60 -9.63 17.08
C ILE A 176 -28.84 -9.66 15.73
N TYR A 177 -29.05 -10.72 14.94
CA TYR A 177 -28.40 -10.84 13.63
C TYR A 177 -28.75 -9.70 12.69
N LEU A 178 -30.03 -9.32 12.59
CA LEU A 178 -30.48 -8.22 11.73
C LEU A 178 -29.94 -6.87 12.19
N ALA A 179 -29.86 -6.62 13.49
CA ALA A 179 -29.27 -5.42 14.06
C ALA A 179 -27.77 -5.34 13.70
N LEU A 180 -26.99 -6.39 13.97
CA LEU A 180 -25.56 -6.43 13.63
C LEU A 180 -25.30 -6.32 12.12
N LYS A 181 -26.18 -6.88 11.29
CA LYS A 181 -26.08 -6.76 9.84
C LYS A 181 -26.16 -5.30 9.41
N LYS A 182 -27.17 -4.57 9.90
CA LYS A 182 -27.33 -3.13 9.64
C LYS A 182 -26.12 -2.33 10.13
N ASP A 183 -25.65 -2.61 11.34
CA ASP A 183 -24.49 -1.90 11.92
C ASP A 183 -23.21 -2.16 11.12
N THR A 184 -23.00 -3.39 10.65
CA THR A 184 -21.86 -3.75 9.82
C THR A 184 -21.91 -3.05 8.47
N ASP A 185 -23.08 -2.98 7.83
CA ASP A 185 -23.25 -2.26 6.55
C ASP A 185 -22.91 -0.77 6.69
N VAL A 186 -23.34 -0.14 7.78
CA VAL A 186 -22.99 1.26 8.10
C VAL A 186 -21.49 1.39 8.35
N LYS A 187 -20.89 0.53 9.18
CA LYS A 187 -19.44 0.57 9.45
C LYS A 187 -18.61 0.39 8.17
N MET A 188 -19.04 -0.46 7.25
CA MET A 188 -18.32 -0.70 6.00
C MET A 188 -18.33 0.53 5.09
N LYS A 189 -19.46 1.24 5.01
CA LYS A 189 -19.56 2.53 4.30
C LYS A 189 -18.67 3.59 4.94
N LEU A 190 -18.73 3.73 6.27
CA LEU A 190 -17.89 4.67 7.02
C LEU A 190 -16.40 4.36 6.88
N LEU A 191 -16.01 3.08 6.90
CA LEU A 191 -14.63 2.66 6.70
C LEU A 191 -14.14 3.06 5.30
N HIS A 192 -14.95 2.86 4.27
CA HIS A 192 -14.60 3.24 2.91
C HIS A 192 -14.39 4.76 2.79
N GLU A 193 -15.32 5.55 3.32
CA GLU A 193 -15.23 7.00 3.30
C GLU A 193 -14.03 7.51 4.12
N ASN A 194 -13.84 6.97 5.32
CA ASN A 194 -12.70 7.28 6.18
C ASN A 194 -11.38 6.96 5.48
N ARG A 195 -11.26 5.77 4.87
CA ARG A 195 -10.07 5.38 4.09
C ARG A 195 -9.77 6.43 3.03
N THR A 196 -10.73 6.78 2.19
CA THR A 196 -10.51 7.71 1.09
C THR A 196 -10.12 9.10 1.60
N ARG A 197 -10.74 9.57 2.68
CA ARG A 197 -10.40 10.85 3.32
C ARG A 197 -8.98 10.85 3.89
N VAL A 198 -8.64 9.84 4.69
CA VAL A 198 -7.33 9.68 5.33
C VAL A 198 -6.25 9.57 4.25
N MET A 199 -6.42 8.66 3.29
CA MET A 199 -5.45 8.47 2.21
C MET A 199 -5.24 9.73 1.39
N ARG A 200 -6.31 10.43 0.99
CA ARG A 200 -6.19 11.71 0.26
C ARG A 200 -5.39 12.74 1.04
N LYS A 201 -5.69 12.90 2.34
CA LYS A 201 -4.98 13.84 3.21
C LYS A 201 -3.49 13.51 3.30
N HIS A 202 -3.15 12.26 3.59
CA HIS A 202 -1.75 11.85 3.79
C HIS A 202 -0.98 11.83 2.46
N LEU A 203 -1.59 11.43 1.34
CA LEU A 203 -0.96 11.53 0.02
C LEU A 203 -0.65 12.98 -0.36
N ASN A 204 -1.59 13.90 -0.13
CA ASN A 204 -1.34 15.33 -0.36
C ASN A 204 -0.23 15.86 0.55
N SER A 205 -0.14 15.38 1.79
CA SER A 205 0.95 15.74 2.70
C SER A 205 2.31 15.29 2.19
N VAL A 206 2.42 14.07 1.65
CA VAL A 206 3.68 13.58 1.03
C VAL A 206 4.03 14.45 -0.16
N GLN A 207 3.08 14.69 -1.06
CA GLN A 207 3.31 15.55 -2.22
C GLN A 207 3.78 16.95 -1.81
N ALA A 208 3.13 17.57 -0.83
CA ALA A 208 3.52 18.89 -0.33
C ALA A 208 4.93 18.86 0.26
N ALA A 209 5.27 17.82 1.04
CA ALA A 209 6.60 17.66 1.63
C ALA A 209 7.68 17.46 0.55
N THR A 210 7.42 16.62 -0.45
CA THR A 210 8.34 16.39 -1.59
C THR A 210 8.55 17.67 -2.40
N LEU A 211 7.49 18.40 -2.73
CA LEU A 211 7.59 19.66 -3.47
C LEU A 211 8.37 20.71 -2.67
N SER A 212 8.10 20.82 -1.37
CA SER A 212 8.79 21.77 -0.50
C SER A 212 10.27 21.42 -0.33
N TYR A 213 10.62 20.13 -0.26
CA TYR A 213 12.00 19.67 -0.18
C TYR A 213 12.83 20.18 -1.36
N TYR A 214 12.36 19.97 -2.60
CA TYR A 214 13.07 20.42 -3.79
C TYR A 214 12.98 21.93 -4.01
N ALA A 215 11.85 22.56 -3.69
CA ALA A 215 11.70 24.01 -3.84
C ALA A 215 12.57 24.79 -2.86
N ASN A 216 12.68 24.34 -1.61
CA ASN A 216 13.53 24.99 -0.59
C ASN A 216 15.01 24.81 -0.93
N GLY A 217 15.40 23.60 -1.33
CA GLY A 217 16.76 23.35 -1.82
C GLY A 217 17.09 24.22 -3.04
N PHE A 218 16.17 24.33 -4.01
CA PHE A 218 16.35 25.16 -5.19
C PHE A 218 16.43 26.65 -4.87
N SER A 219 15.57 27.19 -4.00
CA SER A 219 15.58 28.61 -3.66
C SER A 219 16.90 29.01 -3.00
N ALA A 220 17.38 28.22 -2.04
CA ALA A 220 18.63 28.48 -1.36
C ALA A 220 19.85 28.27 -2.27
N LEU A 221 19.80 27.26 -3.14
CA LEU A 221 20.82 27.04 -4.15
C LEU A 221 20.86 28.19 -5.16
N ASN A 222 19.71 28.74 -5.55
CA ASN A 222 19.63 29.86 -6.46
C ASN A 222 20.17 31.15 -5.83
N GLU A 223 19.97 31.35 -4.53
CA GLU A 223 20.56 32.46 -3.78
C GLU A 223 22.09 32.32 -3.66
N ALA A 224 22.58 31.11 -3.34
CA ALA A 224 24.01 30.81 -3.34
C ALA A 224 24.65 30.95 -4.73
N LEU A 225 23.95 30.52 -5.79
CA LEU A 225 24.36 30.69 -7.17
C LEU A 225 24.52 32.18 -7.50
N LYS A 226 23.54 33.01 -7.11
CA LYS A 226 23.59 34.45 -7.33
C LYS A 226 24.78 35.10 -6.60
N ALA A 227 25.04 34.71 -5.35
CA ALA A 227 26.20 35.17 -4.59
C ALA A 227 27.53 34.78 -5.26
N LEU A 228 27.62 33.55 -5.78
CA LEU A 228 28.80 33.07 -6.50
C LEU A 228 29.01 33.81 -7.83
N MET A 229 27.93 34.07 -8.58
CA MET A 229 27.99 34.89 -9.80
C MET A 229 28.46 36.32 -9.53
N GLU A 230 28.01 36.92 -8.43
CA GLU A 230 28.39 38.27 -8.02
C GLU A 230 29.88 38.34 -7.61
N GLN A 231 30.40 37.31 -6.96
CA GLN A 231 31.82 37.24 -6.57
C GLN A 231 32.77 36.91 -7.72
N GLN A 232 32.35 36.10 -8.70
CA GLN A 232 33.19 35.72 -9.83
C GLN A 232 33.02 36.60 -11.09
N HIS A 233 32.18 37.65 -11.02
CA HIS A 233 31.82 38.49 -12.18
C HIS A 233 31.31 37.70 -13.40
N ILE A 234 30.59 36.60 -13.16
CA ILE A 234 30.11 35.69 -14.22
C ILE A 234 28.71 36.09 -14.65
N THR A 235 28.45 36.20 -15.96
CA THR A 235 27.12 36.49 -16.49
C THR A 235 26.29 35.20 -16.66
N PRO A 236 24.94 35.26 -16.66
CA PRO A 236 24.09 34.07 -16.84
C PRO A 236 24.43 33.25 -18.10
N SER A 237 24.92 33.93 -19.14
CA SER A 237 25.34 33.34 -20.42
C SER A 237 26.60 32.46 -20.30
N ASP A 238 27.48 32.73 -19.34
CA ASP A 238 28.74 32.01 -19.16
C ASP A 238 28.53 30.63 -18.48
N LEU A 239 27.46 30.49 -17.68
CA LEU A 239 27.07 29.22 -17.04
C LEU A 239 26.46 28.22 -18.04
N GLN A 240 25.79 28.72 -19.08
CA GLN A 240 25.20 27.89 -20.15
C GLN A 240 26.22 27.37 -21.16
N ASN A 241 27.35 28.07 -21.32
CA ASN A 241 28.43 27.72 -22.25
C ASN A 241 29.58 26.93 -21.61
N ARG A 242 29.49 26.63 -20.31
CA ARG A 242 30.50 25.84 -19.61
C ARG A 242 30.39 24.38 -20.05
N GLN A 243 31.02 24.02 -21.17
CA GLN A 243 31.40 22.64 -21.45
C GLN A 243 32.14 22.12 -20.22
N GLU A 244 31.77 20.93 -19.75
CA GLU A 244 32.51 20.23 -18.70
C GLU A 244 33.97 20.11 -19.13
N ILE A 245 34.83 20.98 -18.63
CA ILE A 245 36.27 20.83 -18.79
C ILE A 245 36.62 19.64 -17.92
N SER A 246 36.72 18.47 -18.54
CA SER A 246 37.28 17.29 -17.90
C SER A 246 38.67 17.67 -17.41
N PHE A 247 38.89 17.56 -16.10
CA PHE A 247 40.12 17.95 -15.40
C PHE A 247 41.41 17.34 -16.01
N LEU A 248 41.29 16.35 -16.88
CA LEU A 248 42.40 15.69 -17.58
C LEU A 248 42.87 16.37 -18.87
N GLU A 249 42.20 17.41 -19.38
CA GLU A 249 42.57 18.09 -20.64
C GLU A 249 43.48 19.33 -20.45
N ILE A 250 44.23 19.41 -19.35
CA ILE A 250 45.30 20.40 -19.24
C ILE A 250 46.45 19.94 -20.15
N GLU A 251 46.57 20.64 -21.29
CA GLU A 251 47.65 20.50 -22.27
C GLU A 251 49.00 20.34 -21.57
N SER A 252 49.61 19.16 -21.74
CA SER A 252 51.03 18.98 -21.49
C SER A 252 51.80 19.90 -22.46
N PRO A 253 52.67 20.81 -22.00
CA PRO A 253 53.43 21.64 -22.92
C PRO A 253 54.49 20.76 -23.59
N SER A 254 54.17 20.25 -24.79
CA SER A 254 55.13 19.59 -25.65
C SER A 254 56.06 20.64 -26.28
N PRO A 255 57.40 20.52 -26.17
CA PRO A 255 58.33 21.61 -26.46
C PRO A 255 58.71 21.72 -27.96
N TYR A 256 57.81 21.45 -28.91
CA TYR A 256 58.10 21.62 -30.32
C TYR A 256 57.12 22.58 -31.01
N THR A 257 57.66 23.76 -31.34
CA THR A 257 56.93 24.87 -31.97
C THR A 257 57.06 24.83 -33.49
N LYS A 258 55.91 24.96 -34.18
CA LYS A 258 55.65 25.50 -35.54
C LYS A 258 56.30 24.88 -36.79
N ALA A 259 55.43 24.56 -37.76
CA ALA A 259 55.57 25.03 -39.14
C ALA A 259 54.18 25.30 -39.76
N PRO A 260 53.98 26.39 -40.54
CA PRO A 260 52.71 26.74 -41.15
C PRO A 260 52.61 26.23 -42.60
N GLN A 261 51.53 25.54 -42.98
CA GLN A 261 51.19 25.35 -44.39
C GLN A 261 49.67 25.45 -44.65
N THR A 262 49.42 26.11 -45.78
CA THR A 262 48.24 26.66 -46.46
C THR A 262 47.13 25.67 -46.87
N PRO A 263 45.96 26.18 -47.34
CA PRO A 263 44.72 25.43 -47.38
C PRO A 263 44.56 24.63 -48.67
N ASN A 264 44.02 23.41 -48.56
CA ASN A 264 43.20 22.87 -49.64
C ASN A 264 42.20 21.80 -49.21
N GLN A 265 41.05 21.90 -49.85
CA GLN A 265 39.85 21.09 -49.77
C GLN A 265 40.13 19.62 -50.13
N TYR A 266 39.47 18.67 -49.44
CA TYR A 266 38.55 17.71 -50.06
C TYR A 266 37.75 16.97 -48.98
N SER A 267 36.48 16.76 -49.32
CA SER A 267 35.36 16.28 -48.50
C SER A 267 35.36 14.78 -48.24
N SER A 268 34.94 14.38 -47.03
CA SER A 268 34.09 13.19 -46.85
C SER A 268 33.29 13.27 -45.55
N ALA A 269 31.98 13.10 -45.71
CA ALA A 269 30.97 13.09 -44.67
C ALA A 269 31.17 11.92 -43.69
N GLN A 270 31.11 12.20 -42.39
CA GLN A 270 30.75 11.21 -41.37
C GLN A 270 30.06 11.92 -40.19
N GLN A 271 28.75 12.11 -40.39
CA GLN A 271 27.68 11.83 -39.43
C GLN A 271 28.02 11.97 -37.94
N GLN A 272 27.66 13.12 -37.38
CA GLN A 272 27.46 13.31 -35.93
C GLN A 272 26.44 12.28 -35.42
N LYS A 273 26.93 11.28 -34.69
CA LYS A 273 26.07 10.36 -33.93
C LYS A 273 25.87 10.98 -32.55
N SER A 274 24.84 11.81 -32.43
CA SER A 274 24.24 12.20 -31.16
C SER A 274 23.69 10.94 -30.49
N THR A 275 24.36 10.42 -29.47
CA THR A 275 23.83 9.34 -28.64
C THR A 275 22.77 9.90 -27.70
N HIS A 276 21.54 9.89 -28.22
CA HIS A 276 20.31 9.94 -27.46
C HIS A 276 20.28 8.76 -26.47
N PHE A 277 20.25 9.02 -25.17
CA PHE A 277 20.06 7.97 -24.16
C PHE A 277 18.60 7.56 -24.18
N ALA A 278 18.29 6.49 -24.92
CA ALA A 278 16.97 5.87 -24.96
C ALA A 278 16.80 4.97 -23.73
N LEU A 279 15.76 5.23 -22.94
CA LEU A 279 15.19 4.28 -22.00
C LEU A 279 14.70 3.06 -22.81
N THR A 280 15.32 1.91 -22.61
CA THR A 280 14.78 0.64 -23.11
C THR A 280 13.66 0.19 -22.18
N GLU A 281 12.44 0.38 -22.67
CA GLU A 281 11.23 -0.30 -22.25
C GLU A 281 11.23 -1.70 -22.90
N ASN A 282 11.22 -2.75 -22.08
CA ASN A 282 10.75 -4.10 -22.41
C ASN A 282 9.96 -4.52 -21.16
N GLY A 283 8.65 -4.71 -21.16
CA GLY A 283 7.87 -5.46 -22.15
C GLY A 283 7.55 -6.82 -21.54
N LEU A 284 6.62 -6.84 -20.58
CA LEU A 284 5.97 -8.06 -20.10
C LEU A 284 4.47 -7.85 -20.31
N GLU A 285 3.99 -8.52 -21.35
CA GLU A 285 2.60 -8.60 -21.77
C GLU A 285 1.74 -9.13 -20.62
N ASP A 286 0.62 -8.47 -20.32
CA ASP A 286 -0.54 -9.17 -19.78
C ASP A 286 -1.78 -8.62 -20.48
N SER A 287 -2.38 -9.49 -21.27
CA SER A 287 -3.56 -9.21 -22.07
C SER A 287 -4.78 -9.16 -21.16
N GLY A 288 -5.66 -8.21 -21.46
CA GLY A 288 -6.84 -7.92 -20.65
C GLY A 288 -7.79 -9.10 -20.47
N ASN A 289 -8.49 -9.06 -19.35
CA ASN A 289 -9.90 -9.41 -19.32
C ASN A 289 -10.60 -8.46 -18.34
N ASP A 290 -11.36 -7.52 -18.91
CA ASP A 290 -12.53 -6.95 -18.29
C ASP A 290 -13.50 -8.09 -17.98
N ASP A 291 -13.94 -8.21 -16.72
CA ASP A 291 -15.20 -8.87 -16.44
C ASP A 291 -15.90 -8.18 -15.26
N CYS A 292 -17.08 -7.68 -15.59
CA CYS A 292 -18.04 -7.00 -14.76
C CYS A 292 -18.50 -7.81 -13.55
N GLU A 293 -18.92 -7.05 -12.53
CA GLU A 293 -20.02 -7.32 -11.60
C GLU A 293 -20.40 -8.79 -11.32
N ARG A 294 -20.24 -9.19 -10.05
CA ARG A 294 -21.28 -9.98 -9.39
C ARG A 294 -21.31 -9.76 -7.88
N ASP A 295 -22.47 -9.29 -7.43
CA ASP A 295 -22.89 -9.17 -6.03
C ASP A 295 -22.80 -10.52 -5.31
N VAL A 296 -22.19 -10.52 -4.12
CA VAL A 296 -22.03 -11.71 -3.26
C VAL A 296 -22.90 -11.59 -2.01
N PHE A 297 -24.16 -11.19 -2.18
CA PHE A 297 -25.17 -11.25 -1.12
C PHE A 297 -26.58 -11.49 -1.69
N GLN A 298 -26.76 -12.63 -2.35
CA GLN A 298 -28.06 -13.28 -2.49
C GLN A 298 -27.88 -14.78 -2.20
N ASP A 299 -28.24 -15.15 -0.98
CA ASP A 299 -28.94 -16.38 -0.55
C ASP A 299 -28.89 -16.51 0.98
#